data_AF-A0A9W6ZJ96-F1
#
_entry.id   AF-A0A9W6ZJ96-F1
#
_cell.length_a   1.000
_cell.length_b   1.000
_cell.length_c   1.000
_cell.angle_alpha   90.00
_cell.angle_beta   90.00
_cell.angle_gamma   90.00
#
_symmetry.space_group_name_H-M   'P 1'
#
loop_
_entity.id
_entity.type
_entity.pdbx_description
1 polymer ?
#
loop_
_entity_poly.entity_id
_entity_poly.type
_entity_poly.pdbx_seq_one_letter_code
_entity_poly.pdbx_strand_id
1 'polypeptide(L)'
;MFPSSSYLLAVVLLLVPTAVISYELLPRSTGFGAEVDAFNITLFLESHGVELDGDIAGVSDEARSTVDALKRALHDHRFLHFPLQDGLTWQDQLMFVQLFGKPFDESLHPNRIPWEGEKDPQVAIFSNDKKYGLVGVGIEGFHSDGNVVEIPHQANFLYCEQTVKGAATLLAPLEEVRSALPNSLLHNVDFSSSHVENLEKPLAHHHPASGRPTMFFGLGTLSGLYKKDDKSLTQEETDVITSQIEAAIEKVGPYRHEWTAGSLLVMDNLALVHKASSETQVTTDPSEIRIMRRVTLAAKRPLRRRDESFEKYPHRCDDSTCLVSLARHVEVEPDHSFPGVEEGNELCRGYLHQTASLASLSSKGLAKMATEIVEELRLPHFLNARKFGTGFSTIRWGSATTEDEWNDAYPWDDVSGQPNDCDGPGSEPCVFIGPKGRWFDFACNPKRAVGTTPGPEITWGEVREMFDIYSLCQVSVDFFGTGGGGKEEL
;
A
#
# COMPACT_ATOMS: atom_id res chain seq x y z
N MET A 1 -51.88 9.58 50.56
CA MET A 1 -51.78 10.17 49.20
C MET A 1 -50.43 10.85 49.10
N PHE A 2 -49.46 10.18 48.47
CA PHE A 2 -48.14 10.75 48.15
C PHE A 2 -48.26 11.54 46.84
N PRO A 3 -47.74 12.78 46.74
CA PRO A 3 -47.43 13.37 45.45
C PRO A 3 -45.96 13.13 45.11
N SER A 4 -45.76 12.61 43.92
CA SER A 4 -44.51 12.24 43.26
C SER A 4 -43.59 13.44 43.00
N SER A 5 -42.33 13.34 43.45
CA SER A 5 -41.22 14.16 42.97
C SER A 5 -40.69 13.58 41.66
N SER A 6 -40.91 14.28 40.54
CA SER A 6 -40.25 13.99 39.27
C SER A 6 -38.86 14.63 39.26
N TYR A 7 -37.82 13.81 39.41
CA TYR A 7 -36.45 14.22 39.08
C TYR A 7 -36.32 14.30 37.57
N LEU A 8 -36.16 15.51 37.02
CA LEU A 8 -35.67 15.68 35.65
C LEU A 8 -34.18 15.35 35.66
N LEU A 9 -33.82 14.19 35.12
CA LEU A 9 -32.44 13.85 34.79
C LEU A 9 -32.05 14.73 33.58
N ALA A 10 -31.33 15.82 33.82
CA ALA A 10 -30.71 16.57 32.74
C ALA A 10 -29.55 15.74 32.18
N VAL A 11 -29.82 14.97 31.12
CA VAL A 11 -28.77 14.39 30.28
C VAL A 11 -28.10 15.55 29.57
N VAL A 12 -26.98 16.01 30.12
CA VAL A 12 -26.05 16.88 29.38
C VAL A 12 -25.42 15.97 28.33
N LEU A 13 -26.01 15.92 27.14
CA LEU A 13 -25.31 15.49 25.94
C LEU A 13 -24.19 16.51 25.73
N LEU A 14 -22.99 16.17 26.21
CA LEU A 14 -21.77 16.78 25.72
C LEU A 14 -21.69 16.42 24.24
N LEU A 15 -22.17 17.33 23.39
CA LEU A 15 -21.78 17.37 21.98
C LEU A 15 -20.27 17.61 21.99
N VAL A 16 -19.49 16.53 21.91
CA VAL A 16 -18.08 16.63 21.54
C VAL A 16 -18.11 17.13 20.10
N PRO A 17 -17.62 18.34 19.80
CA PRO A 17 -17.50 18.76 18.42
C PRO A 17 -16.54 17.76 17.78
N THR A 18 -17.00 17.05 16.75
CA THR A 18 -16.14 16.28 15.85
C THR A 18 -15.19 17.28 15.20
N ALA A 19 -14.08 17.56 15.88
CA ALA A 19 -13.05 18.42 15.37
C ALA A 19 -12.48 17.71 14.15
N VAL A 20 -12.83 18.18 12.96
CA VAL A 20 -12.12 17.80 11.75
C VAL A 20 -10.68 18.22 11.99
N ILE A 21 -9.79 17.24 12.20
CA ILE A 21 -8.36 17.49 12.33
C ILE A 21 -7.89 17.90 10.93
N SER A 22 -7.86 19.21 10.70
CA SER A 22 -7.26 19.78 9.50
C SER A 22 -5.75 19.69 9.62
N TYR A 23 -5.11 19.06 8.65
CA TYR A 23 -3.66 19.04 8.51
C TYR A 23 -3.26 19.65 7.17
N GLU A 24 -2.04 20.16 7.10
CA GLU A 24 -1.45 20.67 5.86
C GLU A 24 -0.30 19.76 5.43
N LEU A 25 -0.23 19.47 4.14
CA LEU A 25 0.92 18.79 3.54
C LEU A 25 1.88 19.84 3.00
N LEU A 26 3.04 19.96 3.62
CA LEU A 26 4.09 20.90 3.25
C LEU A 26 5.22 20.13 2.55
N PRO A 27 5.34 20.20 1.20
CA PRO A 27 6.40 19.50 0.49
C PRO A 27 7.79 19.96 0.94
N ARG A 28 8.68 19.01 1.23
CA ARG A 28 10.09 19.30 1.59
C ARG A 28 10.96 19.55 0.36
N SER A 29 10.65 18.87 -0.74
CA SER A 29 11.22 19.09 -2.07
C SER A 29 10.21 18.67 -3.14
N THR A 30 10.51 18.88 -4.42
CA THR A 30 9.64 18.46 -5.52
C THR A 30 9.53 16.93 -5.56
N GLY A 31 8.43 16.38 -5.04
CA GLY A 31 8.12 14.94 -5.11
C GLY A 31 8.86 14.05 -4.11
N PHE A 32 9.71 14.60 -3.24
CA PHE A 32 10.43 13.82 -2.22
C PHE A 32 10.35 14.49 -0.85
N GLY A 33 9.65 13.83 0.07
CA GLY A 33 9.31 14.28 1.40
C GLY A 33 8.15 15.26 1.45
N ALA A 34 7.26 15.04 2.42
CA ALA A 34 6.33 16.06 2.89
C ALA A 34 6.30 16.08 4.42
N GLU A 35 6.08 17.26 4.98
CA GLU A 35 5.68 17.40 6.38
C GLU A 35 4.17 17.41 6.48
N VAL A 36 3.65 16.70 7.48
CA VAL A 36 2.24 16.70 7.85
C VAL A 36 2.10 17.65 9.04
N ASP A 37 1.84 18.92 8.74
CA ASP A 37 1.72 19.97 9.75
C ASP A 37 0.34 19.95 10.42
N ALA A 38 0.28 20.41 11.66
CA ALA A 38 -0.93 20.49 12.49
C ALA A 38 -1.68 19.15 12.70
N PHE A 39 -1.00 18.01 12.58
CA PHE A 39 -1.58 16.69 12.85
C PHE A 39 -1.02 16.10 14.16
N ASN A 40 -1.88 15.81 15.14
CA ASN A 40 -1.50 15.11 16.36
C ASN A 40 -2.13 13.71 16.38
N ILE A 41 -1.29 12.69 16.43
CA ILE A 41 -1.71 11.29 16.29
C ILE A 41 -2.57 10.84 17.47
N THR A 42 -2.16 11.10 18.71
CA THR A 42 -2.93 10.69 19.91
C THR A 42 -4.32 11.34 19.90
N LEU A 43 -4.41 12.64 19.64
CA LEU A 43 -5.70 13.34 19.52
C LEU A 43 -6.54 12.80 18.34
N PHE A 44 -5.90 12.41 17.23
CA PHE A 44 -6.58 11.79 16.10
C PHE A 44 -7.20 10.44 16.46
N LEU A 45 -6.47 9.60 17.18
CA LEU A 45 -6.96 8.29 17.63
C LEU A 45 -8.12 8.46 18.63
N GLU A 46 -7.95 9.34 19.63
CA GLU A 46 -8.97 9.63 20.64
C GLU A 46 -10.27 10.20 20.03
N SER A 47 -10.15 11.15 19.11
CA SER A 47 -11.32 11.82 18.50
C SER A 47 -12.14 10.91 17.58
N HIS A 48 -11.55 9.82 17.09
CA HIS A 48 -12.22 8.86 16.20
C HIS A 48 -12.47 7.49 16.87
N GLY A 49 -12.40 7.43 18.21
CA GLY A 49 -12.77 6.25 18.99
C GLY A 49 -11.91 5.02 18.73
N VAL A 50 -10.63 5.22 18.37
CA VAL A 50 -9.69 4.12 18.16
C VAL A 50 -9.19 3.65 19.53
N GLU A 51 -9.71 2.53 20.03
CA GLU A 51 -9.37 1.98 21.34
C GLU A 51 -8.37 0.80 21.28
N LEU A 52 -7.70 0.56 22.40
CA LEU A 52 -6.72 -0.49 22.63
C LEU A 52 -7.37 -1.89 22.60
N ASP A 53 -7.39 -2.53 21.42
CA ASP A 53 -7.36 -3.99 21.20
C ASP A 53 -7.30 -4.37 19.69
N GLY A 54 -6.91 -3.42 18.83
CA GLY A 54 -6.76 -3.67 17.39
C GLY A 54 -8.10 -3.83 16.63
N ASP A 55 -9.24 -3.58 17.28
CA ASP A 55 -10.53 -3.55 16.59
C ASP A 55 -10.71 -2.22 15.83
N ILE A 56 -10.00 -2.13 14.70
CA ILE A 56 -10.18 -1.05 13.72
C ILE A 56 -11.52 -1.17 12.96
N ALA A 57 -12.41 -2.13 13.29
CA ALA A 57 -13.71 -2.23 12.65
C ALA A 57 -14.63 -1.07 13.03
N GLY A 58 -14.44 -0.46 14.21
CA GLY A 58 -15.20 0.70 14.69
C GLY A 58 -14.73 2.07 14.19
N VAL A 59 -13.66 2.13 13.38
CA VAL A 59 -13.09 3.40 12.91
C VAL A 59 -14.03 4.10 11.94
N SER A 60 -14.33 5.36 12.24
CA SER A 60 -15.16 6.26 11.42
C SER A 60 -14.70 6.37 9.96
N ASP A 61 -15.62 6.67 9.06
CA ASP A 61 -15.33 6.88 7.63
C ASP A 61 -14.40 8.09 7.41
N GLU A 62 -14.50 9.11 8.25
CA GLU A 62 -13.63 10.29 8.23
C GLU A 62 -12.17 9.91 8.54
N ALA A 63 -11.95 9.07 9.55
CA ALA A 63 -10.61 8.58 9.88
C ALA A 63 -10.05 7.69 8.78
N ARG A 64 -10.86 6.80 8.19
CA ARG A 64 -10.46 5.98 7.04
C ARG A 64 -10.06 6.86 5.85
N SER A 65 -10.89 7.83 5.50
CA SER A 65 -10.61 8.78 4.41
C SER A 65 -9.33 9.59 4.66
N THR A 66 -9.09 10.00 5.91
CA THR A 66 -7.86 10.70 6.32
C THR A 66 -6.64 9.82 6.14
N VAL A 67 -6.70 8.58 6.61
CA VAL A 67 -5.59 7.62 6.47
C VAL A 67 -5.33 7.26 5.02
N ASP A 68 -6.37 7.11 4.19
CA ASP A 68 -6.23 6.88 2.75
C ASP A 68 -5.62 8.09 2.02
N ALA A 69 -5.90 9.32 2.49
CA ALA A 69 -5.22 10.50 2.00
C ALA A 69 -3.73 10.52 2.41
N LEU A 70 -3.41 10.12 3.65
CA LEU A 70 -2.01 9.99 4.10
C LEU A 70 -1.27 8.87 3.36
N LYS A 71 -1.90 7.73 3.06
CA LYS A 71 -1.32 6.67 2.21
C LYS A 71 -0.98 7.17 0.81
N ARG A 72 -1.91 7.87 0.16
CA ARG A 72 -1.65 8.50 -1.15
C ARG A 72 -0.51 9.51 -1.06
N ALA A 73 -0.52 10.38 -0.06
CA ALA A 73 0.57 11.33 0.16
C ALA A 73 1.92 10.62 0.41
N LEU A 74 1.94 9.51 1.15
CA LEU A 74 3.12 8.69 1.35
C LEU A 74 3.64 8.13 0.02
N HIS A 75 2.76 7.60 -0.84
CA HIS A 75 3.14 7.13 -2.17
C HIS A 75 3.51 8.26 -3.14
N ASP A 76 3.05 9.49 -2.94
CA ASP A 76 3.43 10.63 -3.80
C ASP A 76 4.75 11.26 -3.36
N HIS A 77 5.00 11.32 -2.05
CA HIS A 77 6.15 11.99 -1.45
C HIS A 77 7.24 11.05 -0.92
N ARG A 78 7.05 9.72 -0.96
CA ARG A 78 7.99 8.68 -0.46
C ARG A 78 8.21 8.64 1.05
N PHE A 79 8.13 9.78 1.74
CA PHE A 79 8.11 9.82 3.19
C PHE A 79 7.28 11.00 3.69
N LEU A 80 6.71 10.82 4.88
CA LEU A 80 5.95 11.83 5.62
C LEU A 80 6.63 12.08 6.97
N HIS A 81 6.84 13.35 7.30
CA HIS A 81 7.37 13.78 8.59
C HIS A 81 6.24 14.39 9.43
N PHE A 82 6.01 13.84 10.61
CA PHE A 82 5.06 14.32 11.60
C PHE A 82 5.85 14.94 12.76
N PRO A 83 6.03 16.27 12.79
CA PRO A 83 6.72 16.94 13.88
C PRO A 83 5.87 16.95 15.15
N LEU A 84 6.48 17.19 16.31
CA LEU A 84 5.79 17.52 17.58
C LEU A 84 4.74 16.49 18.06
N GLN A 85 5.05 15.20 17.96
CA GLN A 85 4.25 14.11 18.54
C GLN A 85 4.70 13.80 19.97
N ASP A 86 4.93 14.84 20.78
CA ASP A 86 5.40 14.70 22.15
C ASP A 86 4.43 13.86 22.98
N GLY A 87 4.98 12.84 23.66
CA GLY A 87 4.18 11.94 24.48
C GLY A 87 3.49 10.81 23.72
N LEU A 88 3.71 10.67 22.40
CA LEU A 88 3.21 9.53 21.63
C LEU A 88 3.65 8.22 22.28
N THR A 89 2.69 7.44 22.77
CA THR A 89 2.96 6.15 23.42
C THR A 89 3.27 5.08 22.38
N TRP A 90 3.89 3.96 22.81
CA TRP A 90 4.13 2.85 21.88
C TRP A 90 2.82 2.21 21.41
N GLN A 91 1.78 2.23 22.26
CA GLN A 91 0.43 1.79 21.91
C GLN A 91 -0.19 2.68 20.86
N ASP A 92 -0.15 4.01 21.04
CA ASP A 92 -0.69 4.95 20.06
C ASP A 92 0.04 4.86 18.72
N GLN A 93 1.37 4.73 18.75
CA GLN A 93 2.14 4.50 17.53
C GLN A 93 1.69 3.22 16.82
N LEU A 94 1.53 2.12 17.56
CA LEU A 94 1.08 0.84 17.00
C LEU A 94 -0.35 0.93 16.44
N MET A 95 -1.28 1.55 17.17
CA MET A 95 -2.65 1.78 16.73
C MET A 95 -2.69 2.63 15.45
N PHE A 96 -1.88 3.70 15.39
CA PHE A 96 -1.78 4.52 14.19
C PHE A 96 -1.28 3.69 12.99
N VAL A 97 -0.25 2.85 13.18
CA VAL A 97 0.24 1.95 12.11
C VAL A 97 -0.85 0.96 11.67
N GLN A 98 -1.65 0.44 12.61
CA GLN A 98 -2.75 -0.50 12.31
C GLN A 98 -3.80 0.10 11.34
N LEU A 99 -3.98 1.42 11.34
CA LEU A 99 -4.84 2.09 10.36
C LEU A 99 -4.27 2.05 8.93
N PHE A 100 -2.94 2.00 8.80
CA PHE A 100 -2.28 1.84 7.50
C PHE A 100 -2.34 0.39 7.00
N GLY A 101 -2.37 -0.58 7.90
CA GLY A 101 -2.50 -2.01 7.61
C GLY A 101 -1.90 -2.86 8.73
N LYS A 102 -1.57 -4.13 8.46
CA LYS A 102 -1.07 -5.06 9.48
C LYS A 102 0.38 -4.74 9.88
N PRO A 103 0.68 -4.40 11.14
CA PRO A 103 2.06 -4.28 11.61
C PRO A 103 2.76 -5.64 11.57
N PHE A 104 4.03 -5.65 11.19
CA PHE A 104 4.84 -6.85 11.16
C PHE A 104 5.28 -7.24 12.58
N ASP A 105 5.28 -8.54 12.87
CA ASP A 105 5.81 -9.08 14.12
C ASP A 105 7.30 -9.34 13.95
N GLU A 106 8.13 -8.52 14.59
CA GLU A 106 9.58 -8.58 14.43
C GLU A 106 10.15 -9.92 14.95
N SER A 107 9.45 -10.67 15.81
CA SER A 107 9.91 -12.01 16.25
C SER A 107 9.99 -13.03 15.09
N LEU A 108 9.34 -12.73 13.96
CA LEU A 108 9.41 -13.53 12.73
C LEU A 108 10.67 -13.28 11.90
N HIS A 109 11.46 -12.26 12.24
CA HIS A 109 12.74 -12.00 11.58
C HIS A 109 13.75 -13.10 11.97
N PRO A 110 14.31 -13.83 10.99
CA PRO A 110 15.31 -14.87 11.27
C PRO A 110 16.52 -14.28 12.01
N ASN A 111 17.03 -14.99 13.00
CA ASN A 111 18.19 -14.58 13.81
C ASN A 111 18.00 -13.29 14.63
N ARG A 112 16.78 -12.75 14.73
CA ARG A 112 16.51 -11.59 15.58
C ARG A 112 16.58 -12.00 17.05
N ILE A 113 17.35 -11.24 17.82
CA ILE A 113 17.37 -11.32 19.29
C ILE A 113 16.69 -10.04 19.78
N PRO A 114 15.50 -10.12 20.40
CA PRO A 114 14.81 -8.94 20.92
C PRO A 114 15.61 -8.32 22.07
N TRP A 115 15.49 -7.00 22.24
CA TRP A 115 15.99 -6.35 23.45
C TRP A 115 15.04 -6.63 24.63
N GLU A 116 15.59 -6.89 25.82
CA GLU A 116 14.83 -7.36 27.00
C GLU A 116 13.71 -6.39 27.43
N GLY A 117 13.85 -5.09 27.15
CA GLY A 117 12.84 -4.09 27.50
C GLY A 117 11.76 -3.87 26.43
N GLU A 118 11.74 -4.64 25.34
CA GLU A 118 10.66 -4.61 24.35
C GLU A 118 9.36 -5.12 24.98
N LYS A 119 8.30 -4.31 24.89
CA LYS A 119 6.98 -4.60 25.50
C LYS A 119 6.05 -5.35 24.57
N ASP A 120 6.27 -5.21 23.27
CA ASP A 120 5.46 -5.79 22.21
C ASP A 120 6.38 -6.15 21.03
N PRO A 121 6.27 -7.36 20.45
CA PRO A 121 7.17 -7.79 19.39
C PRO A 121 6.98 -7.04 18.06
N GLN A 122 5.93 -6.22 17.91
CA GLN A 122 5.73 -5.35 16.75
C GLN A 122 6.42 -3.98 16.90
N VAL A 123 6.97 -3.68 18.09
CA VAL A 123 7.61 -2.39 18.39
C VAL A 123 9.09 -2.61 18.73
N ALA A 124 9.94 -2.53 17.71
CA ALA A 124 11.39 -2.61 17.90
C ALA A 124 11.96 -1.32 18.48
N ILE A 125 12.91 -1.45 19.41
CA ILE A 125 13.57 -0.31 20.06
C ILE A 125 15.05 -0.27 19.67
N PHE A 126 15.52 0.86 19.16
CA PHE A 126 16.90 1.07 18.75
C PHE A 126 17.57 2.16 19.57
N SER A 127 18.85 1.97 19.88
CA SER A 127 19.62 2.88 20.71
C SER A 127 21.10 2.91 20.30
N ASN A 128 21.86 3.85 20.87
CA ASN A 128 23.33 3.83 20.88
C ASN A 128 23.90 3.14 22.14
N ASP A 129 23.05 2.78 23.10
CA ASP A 129 23.39 2.04 24.31
C ASP A 129 22.43 0.84 24.49
N LYS A 130 23.02 -0.35 24.60
CA LYS A 130 22.34 -1.65 24.79
C LYS A 130 21.41 -1.70 25.99
N LYS A 131 21.59 -0.80 26.97
CA LYS A 131 20.69 -0.67 28.11
C LYS A 131 19.31 -0.19 27.70
N TYR A 132 19.18 0.53 26.58
CA TYR A 132 17.93 1.18 26.16
C TYR A 132 17.37 0.67 24.82
N GLY A 133 18.09 -0.17 24.09
CA GLY A 133 17.61 -0.73 22.83
C GLY A 133 18.68 -1.52 22.06
N LEU A 134 18.31 -2.02 20.88
CA LEU A 134 19.23 -2.67 19.94
C LEU A 134 20.25 -1.67 19.39
N VAL A 135 21.52 -2.06 19.36
CA VAL A 135 22.65 -1.23 18.90
C VAL A 135 23.23 -1.76 17.59
N GLY A 136 23.92 -0.89 16.85
CA GLY A 136 24.61 -1.24 15.61
C GLY A 136 23.71 -1.54 14.41
N VAL A 137 22.44 -1.15 14.46
CA VAL A 137 21.45 -1.44 13.41
C VAL A 137 21.31 -0.26 12.45
N GLY A 138 21.22 -0.55 11.15
CA GLY A 138 20.90 0.39 10.08
C GLY A 138 22.10 1.18 9.54
N ILE A 139 23.32 0.88 10.01
CA ILE A 139 24.57 1.54 9.61
C ILE A 139 25.36 0.77 8.53
N GLU A 140 24.91 -0.44 8.20
CA GLU A 140 25.58 -1.42 7.34
C GLU A 140 25.76 -0.93 5.89
N GLY A 141 24.82 -0.13 5.41
CA GLY A 141 24.73 0.32 4.03
C GLY A 141 23.35 0.91 3.74
N PHE A 142 23.16 1.50 2.56
CA PHE A 142 21.80 1.83 2.13
C PHE A 142 21.00 0.55 1.90
N HIS A 143 19.78 0.51 2.42
CA HIS A 143 18.93 -0.67 2.31
C HIS A 143 17.44 -0.34 2.30
N SER A 144 16.67 -1.28 1.75
CA SER A 144 15.24 -1.44 2.00
C SER A 144 15.06 -2.49 3.10
N ASP A 145 14.24 -2.17 4.10
CA ASP A 145 13.95 -3.09 5.20
C ASP A 145 13.16 -4.32 4.70
N GLY A 146 13.33 -5.46 5.37
CA GLY A 146 12.73 -6.73 4.98
C GLY A 146 13.58 -7.53 3.98
N ASN A 147 14.87 -7.26 3.90
CA ASN A 147 15.88 -8.00 3.12
C ASN A 147 16.23 -9.39 3.68
N VAL A 148 15.54 -9.81 4.75
CA VAL A 148 15.72 -11.08 5.50
C VAL A 148 14.42 -11.86 5.68
N VAL A 149 13.32 -11.37 5.12
CA VAL A 149 12.01 -12.02 5.14
C VAL A 149 11.50 -12.19 3.72
N GLU A 150 10.67 -13.21 3.47
CA GLU A 150 10.17 -13.53 2.13
C GLU A 150 9.37 -12.37 1.50
N ILE A 151 8.49 -11.76 2.29
CA ILE A 151 7.69 -10.61 1.89
C ILE A 151 8.28 -9.37 2.58
N PRO A 152 8.86 -8.41 1.83
CA PRO A 152 9.49 -7.24 2.44
C PRO A 152 8.46 -6.32 3.11
N HIS A 153 8.95 -5.42 3.96
CA HIS A 153 8.08 -4.45 4.62
C HIS A 153 7.62 -3.40 3.61
N GLN A 154 6.36 -2.98 3.72
CA GLN A 154 5.76 -1.96 2.86
C GLN A 154 6.16 -0.55 3.30
N ALA A 155 6.20 -0.31 4.61
CA ALA A 155 6.50 0.99 5.18
C ALA A 155 7.17 0.87 6.54
N ASN A 156 7.89 1.91 6.95
CA ASN A 156 8.54 2.02 8.25
C ASN A 156 8.06 3.26 9.00
N PHE A 157 7.67 3.11 10.26
CA PHE A 157 7.24 4.17 11.16
C PHE A 157 8.27 4.33 12.26
N LEU A 158 9.15 5.32 12.15
CA LEU A 158 10.22 5.59 13.11
C LEU A 158 9.88 6.80 13.97
N TYR A 159 9.66 6.55 15.25
CA TYR A 159 9.43 7.59 16.25
C TYR A 159 10.73 7.88 17.01
N CYS A 160 11.07 9.16 17.13
CA CYS A 160 12.24 9.61 17.86
C CYS A 160 11.86 10.00 19.29
N GLU A 161 12.21 9.15 20.26
CA GLU A 161 12.01 9.49 21.67
C GLU A 161 13.12 10.43 22.16
N GLN A 162 14.36 10.11 21.80
CA GLN A 162 15.55 10.86 22.19
C GLN A 162 16.54 10.86 21.02
N THR A 163 17.16 12.01 20.77
CA THR A 163 18.15 12.17 19.71
C THR A 163 19.41 12.86 20.23
N VAL A 164 20.48 12.74 19.44
CA VAL A 164 21.78 13.34 19.68
C VAL A 164 22.19 14.11 18.44
N LYS A 165 23.03 15.14 18.61
CA LYS A 165 23.35 16.06 17.53
C LYS A 165 24.03 15.32 16.36
N GLY A 166 23.48 15.49 15.16
CA GLY A 166 24.05 14.94 13.91
C GLY A 166 23.73 13.46 13.65
N ALA A 167 22.98 12.79 14.54
CA ALA A 167 22.51 11.42 14.35
C ALA A 167 21.33 11.35 13.37
N ALA A 168 21.61 11.59 12.10
CA ALA A 168 20.63 11.67 11.03
C ALA A 168 20.29 10.31 10.42
N THR A 169 19.19 10.29 9.67
CA THR A 169 18.89 9.21 8.71
C THR A 169 19.04 9.76 7.29
N LEU A 170 19.81 9.07 6.46
CA LEU A 170 19.96 9.38 5.02
C LEU A 170 18.90 8.62 4.24
N LEU A 171 18.21 9.29 3.31
CA LEU A 171 17.16 8.73 2.47
C LEU A 171 17.48 8.97 0.99
N ALA A 172 17.41 7.95 0.14
CA ALA A 172 17.59 8.10 -1.30
C ALA A 172 16.36 7.56 -2.05
N PRO A 173 15.79 8.33 -2.98
CA PRO A 173 14.59 7.90 -3.69
C PRO A 173 14.94 6.89 -4.79
N LEU A 174 14.25 5.76 -4.79
CA LEU A 174 14.63 4.59 -5.60
C LEU A 174 14.36 4.75 -7.09
N GLU A 175 13.35 5.54 -7.45
CA GLU A 175 12.99 5.81 -8.85
C GLU A 175 14.12 6.57 -9.57
N GLU A 176 14.68 7.57 -8.92
CA GLU A 176 15.78 8.40 -9.40
C GLU A 176 17.10 7.63 -9.40
N VAL A 177 17.37 6.84 -8.34
CA VAL A 177 18.53 5.94 -8.29
C VAL A 177 18.48 4.94 -9.45
N ARG A 178 17.33 4.30 -9.68
CA ARG A 178 17.13 3.38 -10.81
C ARG A 178 17.36 4.09 -12.15
N SER A 179 16.82 5.29 -12.31
CA SER A 179 16.93 6.06 -13.56
C SER A 179 18.36 6.52 -13.86
N ALA A 180 19.23 6.58 -12.85
CA ALA A 180 20.64 6.88 -13.02
C ALA A 180 21.48 5.66 -13.46
N LEU A 181 20.91 4.45 -13.45
CA LEU A 181 21.58 3.20 -13.80
C LEU A 181 21.19 2.72 -15.21
N PRO A 182 22.11 2.04 -15.94
CA PRO A 182 21.78 1.46 -17.24
C PRO A 182 20.89 0.21 -17.07
N ASN A 183 19.83 0.09 -17.88
CA ASN A 183 18.89 -1.05 -17.82
C ASN A 183 19.59 -2.42 -17.94
N SER A 184 20.69 -2.52 -18.69
CA SER A 184 21.46 -3.76 -18.84
C SER A 184 22.08 -4.27 -17.54
N LEU A 185 22.30 -3.38 -16.56
CA LEU A 185 22.80 -3.73 -15.23
C LEU A 185 21.70 -4.37 -14.36
N LEU A 186 20.43 -4.03 -14.61
CA LEU A 186 19.29 -4.39 -13.77
C LEU A 186 18.45 -5.53 -14.35
N HIS A 187 18.50 -5.71 -15.67
CA HIS A 187 17.68 -6.67 -16.39
C HIS A 187 17.93 -8.10 -15.89
N ASN A 188 16.85 -8.73 -15.41
CA ASN A 188 16.83 -10.08 -14.82
C ASN A 188 17.85 -10.30 -13.69
N VAL A 189 18.16 -9.26 -12.91
CA VAL A 189 19.04 -9.37 -11.74
C VAL A 189 18.21 -9.41 -10.45
N ASP A 190 18.45 -10.42 -9.62
CA ASP A 190 17.90 -10.55 -8.27
C ASP A 190 18.95 -10.15 -7.22
N PHE A 191 18.51 -9.33 -6.26
CA PHE A 191 19.20 -9.14 -4.99
C PHE A 191 19.11 -10.45 -4.18
N SER A 192 20.22 -10.83 -3.55
CA SER A 192 20.28 -11.97 -2.63
C SER A 192 20.65 -11.50 -1.23
N SER A 193 19.93 -11.99 -0.22
CA SER A 193 20.26 -11.72 1.18
C SER A 193 21.56 -12.41 1.58
N SER A 194 22.43 -11.71 2.33
CA SER A 194 23.61 -12.32 2.96
C SER A 194 23.28 -13.06 4.27
N HIS A 195 22.08 -12.85 4.83
CA HIS A 195 21.70 -13.34 6.16
C HIS A 195 20.75 -14.53 6.11
N VAL A 196 20.06 -14.75 4.99
CA VAL A 196 19.09 -15.82 4.80
C VAL A 196 19.37 -16.51 3.47
N GLU A 197 19.69 -17.80 3.55
CA GLU A 197 19.99 -18.62 2.38
C GLU A 197 18.78 -18.72 1.44
N ASN A 198 19.01 -18.62 0.13
CA ASN A 198 17.99 -18.69 -0.92
C ASN A 198 16.87 -17.64 -0.80
N LEU A 199 17.11 -16.55 -0.05
CA LEU A 199 16.20 -15.41 -0.03
C LEU A 199 16.61 -14.37 -1.07
N GLU A 200 15.83 -14.34 -2.15
CA GLU A 200 16.07 -13.49 -3.31
C GLU A 200 14.88 -12.58 -3.59
N LYS A 201 15.15 -11.39 -4.15
CA LYS A 201 14.13 -10.46 -4.63
C LYS A 201 14.56 -9.79 -5.93
N PRO A 202 13.63 -9.42 -6.82
CA PRO A 202 13.96 -8.62 -7.98
C PRO A 202 14.69 -7.33 -7.61
N LEU A 203 15.90 -7.14 -8.14
CA LEU A 203 16.68 -5.93 -7.90
C LEU A 203 15.94 -4.70 -8.46
N ALA A 204 15.29 -4.85 -9.60
CA ALA A 204 14.42 -3.84 -10.20
C ALA A 204 13.00 -4.40 -10.35
N HIS A 205 12.01 -3.61 -9.94
CA HIS A 205 10.59 -3.95 -10.04
C HIS A 205 9.75 -2.68 -10.16
N HIS A 206 8.43 -2.82 -10.16
CA HIS A 206 7.51 -1.69 -10.08
C HIS A 206 6.83 -1.66 -8.73
N HIS A 207 6.72 -0.48 -8.16
CA HIS A 207 6.10 -0.27 -6.86
C HIS A 207 4.65 -0.80 -6.88
N PRO A 208 4.25 -1.70 -5.96
CA PRO A 208 2.93 -2.34 -6.00
C PRO A 208 1.75 -1.35 -5.95
N ALA A 209 1.87 -0.25 -5.22
CA ALA A 209 0.81 0.76 -5.12
C ALA A 209 0.85 1.85 -6.22
N SER A 210 1.98 2.55 -6.37
CA SER A 210 2.10 3.67 -7.33
C SER A 210 2.38 3.24 -8.77
N GLY A 211 2.81 2.00 -9.01
CA GLY A 211 3.20 1.51 -10.34
C GLY A 211 4.50 2.09 -10.89
N ARG A 212 5.17 2.95 -10.12
CA ARG A 212 6.42 3.61 -10.51
C ARG A 212 7.58 2.64 -10.50
N PRO A 213 8.58 2.83 -11.38
CA PRO A 213 9.75 1.98 -11.38
C PRO A 213 10.60 2.19 -10.13
N THR A 214 11.06 1.12 -9.51
CA THR A 214 11.79 1.14 -8.23
C THR A 214 12.78 -0.03 -8.16
N MET A 215 13.49 -0.15 -7.03
CA MET A 215 14.47 -1.20 -6.77
C MET A 215 14.27 -1.83 -5.40
N PHE A 216 14.89 -2.97 -5.14
CA PHE A 216 14.98 -3.54 -3.80
C PHE A 216 16.38 -4.12 -3.58
N PHE A 217 17.08 -3.66 -2.55
CA PHE A 217 18.41 -4.16 -2.20
C PHE A 217 18.80 -3.81 -0.76
N GLY A 218 19.82 -4.49 -0.26
CA GLY A 218 20.65 -4.05 0.86
C GLY A 218 22.11 -4.03 0.43
N LEU A 219 22.84 -2.96 0.77
CA LEU A 219 24.27 -2.81 0.49
C LEU A 219 25.12 -3.17 1.71
N GLY A 220 26.44 -3.18 1.54
CA GLY A 220 27.39 -3.52 2.60
C GLY A 220 27.21 -4.96 3.06
N THR A 221 27.21 -5.18 4.38
CA THR A 221 27.10 -6.54 4.96
C THR A 221 25.74 -7.19 4.72
N LEU A 222 24.74 -6.46 4.23
CA LEU A 222 23.41 -6.96 3.88
C LEU A 222 23.35 -7.61 2.48
N SER A 223 24.38 -7.40 1.65
CA SER A 223 24.43 -7.87 0.26
C SER A 223 25.07 -9.25 0.14
N GLY A 224 24.32 -10.24 -0.34
CA GLY A 224 24.85 -11.52 -0.81
C GLY A 224 25.30 -11.46 -2.28
N LEU A 225 25.61 -12.62 -2.86
CA LEU A 225 25.91 -12.75 -4.29
C LEU A 225 24.63 -12.68 -5.11
N TYR A 226 24.52 -11.67 -5.98
CA TYR A 226 23.33 -11.46 -6.79
C TYR A 226 23.14 -12.61 -7.78
N LYS A 227 21.92 -12.78 -8.29
CA LYS A 227 21.65 -13.72 -9.37
C LYS A 227 21.27 -12.99 -10.63
N LYS A 228 21.68 -13.51 -11.78
CA LYS A 228 21.21 -13.08 -13.09
C LYS A 228 20.76 -14.30 -13.89
N ASP A 229 19.53 -14.25 -14.40
CA ASP A 229 18.91 -15.37 -15.14
C ASP A 229 19.06 -16.71 -14.37
N ASP A 230 18.68 -16.69 -13.08
CA ASP A 230 18.77 -17.79 -12.11
C ASP A 230 20.18 -18.32 -11.79
N LYS A 231 21.24 -17.63 -12.24
CA LYS A 231 22.62 -18.00 -11.96
C LYS A 231 23.27 -17.01 -11.01
N SER A 232 23.89 -17.52 -9.95
CA SER A 232 24.72 -16.70 -9.06
C SER A 232 25.87 -16.05 -9.83
N LEU A 233 26.01 -14.75 -9.64
CA LEU A 233 27.13 -13.95 -10.12
C LEU A 233 28.39 -14.20 -9.28
N THR A 234 29.55 -13.86 -9.82
CA THR A 234 30.78 -13.81 -9.01
C THR A 234 30.77 -12.63 -8.04
N GLN A 235 31.72 -12.62 -7.10
CA GLN A 235 31.89 -11.48 -6.21
C GLN A 235 32.21 -10.21 -7.00
N GLU A 236 33.10 -10.29 -7.99
CA GLU A 236 33.48 -9.14 -8.81
C GLU A 236 32.31 -8.59 -9.62
N GLU A 237 31.46 -9.46 -10.17
CA GLU A 237 30.24 -9.05 -10.88
C GLU A 237 29.24 -8.37 -9.95
N THR A 238 29.06 -8.91 -8.74
CA THR A 238 28.20 -8.32 -7.71
C THR A 238 28.75 -6.95 -7.26
N ASP A 239 30.06 -6.84 -7.04
CA ASP A 239 30.74 -5.61 -6.63
C ASP A 239 30.60 -4.50 -7.68
N VAL A 240 30.61 -4.84 -8.96
CA VAL A 240 30.33 -3.89 -10.04
C VAL A 240 28.91 -3.34 -9.92
N ILE A 241 27.91 -4.19 -9.67
CA ILE A 241 26.51 -3.76 -9.53
C ILE A 241 26.35 -2.87 -8.29
N THR A 242 26.83 -3.32 -7.13
CA THR A 242 26.68 -2.56 -5.87
C THR A 242 27.42 -1.23 -5.92
N SER A 243 28.64 -1.18 -6.48
CA SER A 243 29.39 0.09 -6.63
C SER A 243 28.67 1.08 -7.57
N GLN A 244 28.01 0.60 -8.63
CA GLN A 244 27.23 1.46 -9.51
C GLN A 244 25.98 2.00 -8.80
N ILE A 245 25.32 1.18 -7.97
CA ILE A 245 24.19 1.62 -7.13
C ILE A 245 24.65 2.69 -6.13
N GLU A 246 25.80 2.51 -5.45
CA GLU A 246 26.35 3.50 -4.53
C GLU A 246 26.66 4.83 -5.24
N ALA A 247 27.30 4.77 -6.41
CA ALA A 247 27.58 5.95 -7.22
C ALA A 247 26.29 6.65 -7.70
N ALA A 248 25.24 5.88 -8.02
CA ALA A 248 23.93 6.43 -8.38
C ALA A 248 23.27 7.13 -7.18
N ILE A 249 23.33 6.55 -5.98
CA ILE A 249 22.84 7.19 -4.75
C ILE A 249 23.58 8.50 -4.47
N GLU A 250 24.92 8.49 -4.56
CA GLU A 250 25.73 9.70 -4.38
C GLU A 250 25.38 10.78 -5.40
N LYS A 251 25.20 10.40 -6.68
CA LYS A 251 24.80 11.31 -7.75
C LYS A 251 23.41 11.92 -7.54
N VAL A 252 22.45 11.13 -7.04
CA VAL A 252 21.10 11.61 -6.70
C VAL A 252 21.15 12.59 -5.52
N GLY A 253 22.10 12.41 -4.60
CA GLY A 253 22.26 13.25 -3.42
C GLY A 253 21.22 12.89 -2.35
N PRO A 254 21.50 11.94 -1.45
CA PRO A 254 20.52 11.48 -0.47
C PRO A 254 20.06 12.64 0.43
N TYR A 255 18.76 12.70 0.69
CA TYR A 255 18.19 13.61 1.67
C TYR A 255 18.67 13.23 3.07
N ARG A 256 19.14 14.22 3.82
CA ARG A 256 19.57 14.05 5.20
C ARG A 256 18.47 14.51 6.15
N HIS A 257 17.80 13.56 6.78
CA HIS A 257 16.79 13.85 7.80
C HIS A 257 17.45 14.02 9.17
N GLU A 258 17.44 15.27 9.67
CA GLU A 258 17.88 15.59 11.03
C GLU A 258 16.71 15.44 12.00
N TRP A 259 16.89 14.56 12.99
CA TRP A 259 15.84 14.21 13.94
C TRP A 259 15.61 15.30 14.98
N THR A 260 14.35 15.47 15.37
CA THR A 260 13.96 16.20 16.58
C THR A 260 13.21 15.23 17.50
N ALA A 261 13.48 15.26 18.81
CA ALA A 261 12.71 14.44 19.75
C ALA A 261 11.20 14.73 19.60
N GLY A 262 10.38 13.69 19.70
CA GLY A 262 8.95 13.77 19.46
C GLY A 262 8.54 13.71 17.98
N SER A 263 9.46 13.64 17.00
CA SER A 263 9.07 13.49 15.59
C SER A 263 8.81 12.02 15.22
N LEU A 264 7.81 11.78 14.38
CA LEU A 264 7.59 10.51 13.68
C LEU A 264 7.91 10.67 12.19
N LEU A 265 8.71 9.76 11.64
CA LEU A 265 8.95 9.64 10.21
C LEU A 265 8.28 8.37 9.68
N VAL A 266 7.44 8.52 8.66
CA VAL A 266 6.80 7.42 7.95
C VAL A 266 7.42 7.31 6.57
N MET A 267 8.03 6.18 6.25
CA MET A 267 8.75 5.96 4.98
C MET A 267 8.08 4.87 4.16
N ASP A 268 7.89 5.13 2.87
CA ASP A 268 7.51 4.12 1.88
C ASP A 268 8.74 3.27 1.54
N ASN A 269 8.84 2.10 2.18
CA ASN A 269 10.04 1.27 2.13
C ASN A 269 10.31 0.67 0.74
N LEU A 270 9.30 0.64 -0.13
CA LEU A 270 9.43 0.15 -1.51
C LEU A 270 9.75 1.27 -2.50
N ALA A 271 9.82 2.52 -2.04
CA ALA A 271 10.03 3.69 -2.88
C ALA A 271 11.26 4.53 -2.49
N LEU A 272 11.90 4.23 -1.36
CA LEU A 272 13.20 4.77 -0.96
C LEU A 272 14.09 3.69 -0.32
N VAL A 273 15.40 3.97 -0.27
CA VAL A 273 16.35 3.27 0.60
C VAL A 273 16.86 4.23 1.67
N HIS A 274 17.30 3.69 2.79
CA HIS A 274 17.78 4.49 3.90
C HIS A 274 19.05 3.93 4.52
N LYS A 275 19.76 4.80 5.25
CA LYS A 275 20.96 4.47 6.01
C LYS A 275 21.05 5.37 7.25
N ALA A 276 21.25 4.78 8.42
CA ALA A 276 21.56 5.52 9.63
C ALA A 276 22.98 6.09 9.55
N SER A 277 23.17 7.34 9.97
CA SER A 277 24.51 7.92 10.03
C SER A 277 25.33 7.29 11.16
N SER A 278 26.66 7.32 11.08
CA SER A 278 27.54 6.74 12.11
C SER A 278 27.34 7.37 13.49
N GLU A 279 26.95 8.64 13.53
CA GLU A 279 26.69 9.40 14.76
C GLU A 279 25.48 8.85 15.55
N THR A 280 24.65 8.02 14.91
CA THR A 280 23.56 7.32 15.60
C THR A 280 24.06 6.26 16.59
N GLN A 281 25.33 5.85 16.48
CA GLN A 281 25.97 4.85 17.35
C GLN A 281 27.21 5.42 18.06
N VAL A 282 27.97 6.29 17.39
CA VAL A 282 29.18 6.91 17.95
C VAL A 282 28.93 8.39 18.20
N THR A 283 28.67 8.74 19.47
CA THR A 283 28.45 10.13 19.89
C THR A 283 29.75 10.79 20.34
N THR A 284 29.79 12.12 20.32
CA THR A 284 30.92 12.90 20.87
C THR A 284 30.98 12.84 22.39
N ASP A 285 29.83 12.67 23.04
CA ASP A 285 29.69 12.43 24.47
C ASP A 285 28.97 11.09 24.69
N PRO A 286 29.65 10.05 25.23
CA PRO A 286 29.04 8.74 25.48
C PRO A 286 27.87 8.74 26.48
N SER A 287 27.64 9.85 27.20
CA SER A 287 26.47 10.01 28.07
C SER A 287 25.21 10.47 27.34
N GLU A 288 25.34 10.96 26.11
CA GLU A 288 24.21 11.29 25.25
C GLU A 288 23.55 10.00 24.75
N ILE A 289 22.25 9.85 25.04
CA ILE A 289 21.48 8.67 24.68
C ILE A 289 20.54 9.00 23.51
N ARG A 290 20.51 8.10 22.53
CA ARG A 290 19.56 8.12 21.41
C ARG A 290 18.60 6.96 21.56
N ILE A 291 17.30 7.19 21.45
CA ILE A 291 16.27 6.15 21.54
C ILE A 291 15.25 6.37 20.42
N MET A 292 15.03 5.32 19.63
CA MET A 292 14.05 5.28 18.56
C MET A 292 13.13 4.08 18.74
N ARG A 293 11.86 4.23 18.35
CA ARG A 293 10.94 3.11 18.17
C ARG A 293 10.62 2.94 16.70
N ARG A 294 10.64 1.70 16.20
CA ARG A 294 10.18 1.36 14.86
C ARG A 294 8.99 0.42 14.94
N VAL A 295 7.99 0.71 14.14
CA VAL A 295 6.95 -0.24 13.76
C VAL A 295 6.99 -0.36 12.24
N THR A 296 7.00 -1.58 11.73
CA THR A 296 7.07 -1.85 10.29
C THR A 296 5.72 -2.39 9.81
N LEU A 297 5.33 -2.01 8.59
CA LEU A 297 4.10 -2.45 7.97
C LEU A 297 4.38 -3.69 7.11
N ALA A 298 3.68 -4.79 7.37
CA ALA A 298 3.81 -5.99 6.56
C ALA A 298 3.19 -5.78 5.17
N ALA A 299 3.90 -6.13 4.10
CA ALA A 299 3.26 -6.24 2.79
C ALA A 299 2.44 -7.55 2.71
N LYS A 300 1.44 -7.58 1.84
CA LYS A 300 0.61 -8.78 1.61
C LYS A 300 1.23 -9.78 0.63
N ARG A 301 2.07 -9.31 -0.28
CA ARG A 301 2.51 -10.07 -1.48
C ARG A 301 4.02 -9.93 -1.70
N PRO A 302 4.68 -10.96 -2.23
CA PRO A 302 6.09 -10.87 -2.61
C PRO A 302 6.30 -9.88 -3.75
N LEU A 303 7.51 -9.33 -3.84
CA LEU A 303 7.88 -8.48 -4.97
C LEU A 303 7.97 -9.29 -6.25
N ARG A 304 7.43 -8.76 -7.34
CA ARG A 304 7.47 -9.38 -8.66
C ARG A 304 7.96 -8.39 -9.70
N ARG A 305 8.69 -8.90 -10.69
CA ARG A 305 8.90 -8.17 -11.94
C ARG A 305 7.54 -8.07 -12.65
N ARG A 306 7.25 -6.89 -13.20
CA ARG A 306 6.10 -6.73 -14.09
C ARG A 306 6.38 -7.52 -15.37
N ASP A 307 5.37 -8.18 -15.92
CA ASP A 307 5.52 -8.82 -17.23
C ASP A 307 5.61 -7.72 -18.31
N GLU A 308 6.68 -7.73 -19.08
CA GLU A 308 6.89 -6.75 -20.15
C GLU A 308 5.98 -7.04 -21.37
N SER A 309 5.46 -8.26 -21.47
CA SER A 309 4.56 -8.67 -22.57
C SER A 309 3.11 -8.48 -22.18
N PHE A 310 2.56 -7.33 -22.57
CA PHE A 310 1.14 -7.00 -22.36
C PHE A 310 0.17 -8.04 -22.96
N GLU A 311 0.57 -8.71 -24.05
CA GLU A 311 -0.24 -9.72 -24.73
C GLU A 311 -0.61 -10.93 -23.86
N LYS A 312 0.13 -11.16 -22.76
CA LYS A 312 -0.16 -12.25 -21.81
C LYS A 312 -1.36 -11.96 -20.93
N TYR A 313 -1.74 -10.70 -20.77
CA TYR A 313 -2.95 -10.34 -20.03
C TYR A 313 -4.18 -10.45 -20.94
N PRO A 314 -5.27 -11.08 -20.50
CA PRO A 314 -6.54 -11.02 -21.22
C PRO A 314 -7.02 -9.57 -21.29
N HIS A 315 -7.22 -9.04 -22.50
CA HIS A 315 -7.56 -7.64 -22.70
C HIS A 315 -8.43 -7.41 -23.94
N ARG A 316 -9.03 -6.22 -24.01
CA ARG A 316 -9.72 -5.67 -25.18
C ARG A 316 -9.40 -4.18 -25.26
N CYS A 317 -9.14 -3.67 -26.46
CA CYS A 317 -8.82 -2.26 -26.65
C CYS A 317 -9.72 -1.63 -27.70
N ASP A 318 -10.07 -0.37 -27.49
CA ASP A 318 -10.49 0.54 -28.56
C ASP A 318 -9.32 1.46 -28.96
N ASP A 319 -9.59 2.53 -29.71
CA ASP A 319 -8.55 3.45 -30.20
C ASP A 319 -7.85 4.24 -29.07
N SER A 320 -8.43 4.27 -27.87
CA SER A 320 -7.99 5.13 -26.76
C SER A 320 -7.68 4.38 -25.48
N THR A 321 -8.39 3.28 -25.20
CA THR A 321 -8.37 2.60 -23.91
C THR A 321 -8.32 1.09 -24.09
N CYS A 322 -7.48 0.43 -23.30
CA CYS A 322 -7.49 -1.01 -23.10
C CYS A 322 -8.12 -1.35 -21.74
N LEU A 323 -9.06 -2.30 -21.75
CA LEU A 323 -9.51 -3.00 -20.55
C LEU A 323 -8.71 -4.27 -20.39
N VAL A 324 -8.18 -4.50 -19.18
CA VAL A 324 -7.18 -5.53 -18.90
C VAL A 324 -7.57 -6.27 -17.64
N SER A 325 -7.73 -7.59 -17.76
CA SER A 325 -8.00 -8.45 -16.62
C SER A 325 -6.70 -8.84 -15.93
N LEU A 326 -6.63 -8.62 -14.61
CA LEU A 326 -5.54 -9.13 -13.78
C LEU A 326 -5.71 -10.60 -13.38
N ALA A 327 -6.77 -11.26 -13.85
CA ALA A 327 -6.99 -12.67 -13.60
C ALA A 327 -5.77 -13.51 -13.98
N ARG A 328 -5.45 -14.49 -13.13
CA ARG A 328 -4.31 -15.42 -13.26
C ARG A 328 -2.92 -14.77 -13.08
N HIS A 329 -2.83 -13.46 -12.91
CA HIS A 329 -1.57 -12.74 -12.64
C HIS A 329 -1.47 -12.24 -11.20
N VAL A 330 -2.61 -11.97 -10.57
CA VAL A 330 -2.73 -11.67 -9.16
C VAL A 330 -3.23 -12.92 -8.44
N GLU A 331 -2.55 -13.30 -7.37
CA GLU A 331 -3.00 -14.37 -6.48
C GLU A 331 -4.17 -13.89 -5.63
N VAL A 332 -5.16 -14.77 -5.50
CA VAL A 332 -6.34 -14.53 -4.67
C VAL A 332 -5.98 -14.83 -3.22
N GLU A 333 -6.53 -14.04 -2.31
CA GLU A 333 -6.32 -14.26 -0.88
C GLU A 333 -6.93 -15.62 -0.47
N PRO A 334 -6.32 -16.36 0.47
CA PRO A 334 -6.80 -17.70 0.86
C PRO A 334 -8.23 -17.71 1.42
N ASP A 335 -8.73 -16.57 1.91
CA ASP A 335 -10.09 -16.40 2.41
C ASP A 335 -11.08 -15.92 1.33
N HIS A 336 -10.66 -15.89 0.06
CA HIS A 336 -11.39 -15.35 -1.09
C HIS A 336 -11.77 -13.87 -0.94
N SER A 337 -11.08 -13.13 -0.07
CA SER A 337 -11.20 -11.67 -0.03
C SER A 337 -10.66 -11.04 -1.31
N PHE A 338 -11.19 -9.86 -1.61
CA PHE A 338 -10.81 -9.08 -2.78
C PHE A 338 -10.55 -7.63 -2.34
N PRO A 339 -9.78 -6.86 -3.13
CA PRO A 339 -9.35 -5.52 -2.75
C PRO A 339 -10.53 -4.52 -2.77
N GLY A 340 -10.49 -3.53 -1.88
CA GLY A 340 -11.32 -2.32 -2.00
C GLY A 340 -10.87 -1.44 -3.18
N VAL A 341 -11.63 -0.36 -3.47
CA VAL A 341 -11.39 0.49 -4.65
C VAL A 341 -9.95 1.03 -4.73
N GLU A 342 -9.38 1.54 -3.63
CA GLU A 342 -8.01 2.07 -3.66
C GLU A 342 -6.97 0.96 -3.88
N GLU A 343 -7.06 -0.16 -3.17
CA GLU A 343 -6.16 -1.30 -3.37
C GLU A 343 -6.30 -1.90 -4.80
N GLY A 344 -7.50 -1.88 -5.38
CA GLY A 344 -7.68 -2.30 -6.77
C GLY A 344 -7.01 -1.34 -7.77
N ASN A 345 -7.07 -0.03 -7.54
CA ASN A 345 -6.33 0.95 -8.34
C ASN A 345 -4.81 0.74 -8.21
N GLU A 346 -4.34 0.49 -6.98
CA GLU A 346 -2.97 0.13 -6.70
C GLU A 346 -2.52 -1.10 -7.49
N LEU A 347 -3.29 -2.20 -7.45
CA LEU A 347 -3.02 -3.40 -8.24
C LEU A 347 -2.92 -3.10 -9.74
N CYS A 348 -3.86 -2.33 -10.29
CA CYS A 348 -3.80 -1.91 -11.69
C CYS A 348 -2.50 -1.14 -12.00
N ARG A 349 -2.11 -0.20 -11.13
CA ARG A 349 -0.86 0.55 -11.28
C ARG A 349 0.37 -0.35 -11.20
N GLY A 350 0.43 -1.21 -10.18
CA GLY A 350 1.55 -2.12 -9.93
C GLY A 350 1.78 -3.09 -11.08
N TYR A 351 0.71 -3.71 -11.59
CA TYR A 351 0.80 -4.77 -12.59
C TYR A 351 0.83 -4.27 -14.04
N LEU A 352 0.31 -3.08 -14.35
CA LEU A 352 0.20 -2.62 -15.74
C LEU A 352 1.03 -1.37 -16.00
N HIS A 353 0.63 -0.24 -15.42
CA HIS A 353 1.25 1.05 -15.66
C HIS A 353 0.82 2.06 -14.60
N GLN A 354 1.65 3.04 -14.25
CA GLN A 354 1.35 4.05 -13.22
C GLN A 354 0.05 4.87 -13.46
N THR A 355 -0.41 4.94 -14.70
CA THR A 355 -1.68 5.61 -15.07
C THR A 355 -2.88 4.67 -15.13
N ALA A 356 -2.67 3.36 -14.93
CA ALA A 356 -3.74 2.40 -14.91
C ALA A 356 -4.60 2.60 -13.65
N SER A 357 -5.87 2.26 -13.77
CA SER A 357 -6.84 2.32 -12.67
C SER A 357 -7.83 1.19 -12.83
N LEU A 358 -8.63 0.93 -11.80
CA LEU A 358 -9.82 0.10 -11.95
C LEU A 358 -10.71 0.68 -13.05
N ALA A 359 -11.25 -0.21 -13.89
CA ALA A 359 -12.04 0.17 -15.04
C ALA A 359 -13.34 0.86 -14.62
N SER A 360 -13.65 1.97 -15.28
CA SER A 360 -14.93 2.67 -15.20
C SER A 360 -15.63 2.54 -16.55
N LEU A 361 -16.67 1.71 -16.63
CA LEU A 361 -17.36 1.37 -17.88
C LEU A 361 -18.32 2.49 -18.32
N SER A 362 -17.75 3.61 -18.74
CA SER A 362 -18.44 4.85 -19.09
C SER A 362 -18.99 4.89 -20.54
N SER A 363 -18.83 3.81 -21.31
CA SER A 363 -19.21 3.73 -22.72
C SER A 363 -19.68 2.33 -23.16
N LYS A 364 -20.40 2.23 -24.29
CA LYS A 364 -21.03 0.98 -24.79
C LYS A 364 -19.94 0.09 -25.35
N GLY A 365 -18.90 0.71 -25.91
CA GLY A 365 -17.65 0.05 -26.25
C GLY A 365 -17.01 -0.57 -25.02
N LEU A 366 -16.78 0.21 -23.96
CA LEU A 366 -16.14 -0.27 -22.73
C LEU A 366 -16.95 -1.41 -22.08
N ALA A 367 -18.27 -1.27 -21.97
CA ALA A 367 -19.12 -2.31 -21.40
C ALA A 367 -19.12 -3.61 -22.23
N LYS A 368 -19.12 -3.48 -23.57
CA LYS A 368 -19.00 -4.63 -24.48
C LYS A 368 -17.64 -5.31 -24.33
N MET A 369 -16.55 -4.55 -24.31
CA MET A 369 -15.19 -5.06 -24.10
C MET A 369 -15.06 -5.82 -22.79
N ALA A 370 -15.58 -5.26 -21.69
CA ALA A 370 -15.59 -5.92 -20.39
C ALA A 370 -16.39 -7.23 -20.43
N THR A 371 -17.58 -7.22 -21.07
CA THR A 371 -18.41 -8.43 -21.24
C THR A 371 -17.67 -9.52 -21.99
N GLU A 372 -16.97 -9.18 -23.08
CA GLU A 372 -16.19 -10.15 -23.85
C GLU A 372 -15.08 -10.80 -23.03
N ILE A 373 -14.36 -10.02 -22.20
CA ILE A 373 -13.31 -10.53 -21.30
C ILE A 373 -13.90 -11.47 -20.25
N VAL A 374 -14.99 -11.05 -19.62
CA VAL A 374 -15.69 -11.79 -18.55
C VAL A 374 -16.22 -13.12 -19.08
N GLU A 375 -16.85 -13.12 -20.26
CA GLU A 375 -17.33 -14.33 -20.93
C GLU A 375 -16.21 -15.27 -21.37
N GLU A 376 -15.11 -14.72 -21.90
CA GLU A 376 -13.93 -15.51 -22.30
C GLU A 376 -13.32 -16.24 -21.10
N LEU A 377 -13.15 -15.54 -19.98
CA LEU A 377 -12.49 -16.06 -18.79
C LEU A 377 -13.41 -16.88 -17.89
N ARG A 378 -14.72 -16.66 -18.00
CA ARG A 378 -15.75 -17.17 -17.07
C ARG A 378 -15.43 -16.82 -15.61
N LEU A 379 -15.00 -15.58 -15.39
CA LEU A 379 -14.66 -15.03 -14.08
C LEU A 379 -15.31 -13.65 -13.93
N PRO A 380 -15.83 -13.29 -12.74
CA PRO A 380 -16.29 -11.94 -12.47
C PRO A 380 -15.11 -10.98 -12.25
N HIS A 381 -15.33 -9.70 -12.54
CA HIS A 381 -14.32 -8.68 -12.34
C HIS A 381 -14.80 -7.46 -11.59
N PHE A 382 -13.94 -6.97 -10.69
CA PHE A 382 -14.11 -5.75 -9.92
C PHE A 382 -13.85 -4.49 -10.74
N LEU A 383 -14.72 -3.50 -10.56
CA LEU A 383 -14.76 -2.25 -11.30
C LEU A 383 -14.75 -1.05 -10.37
N ASN A 384 -14.34 0.10 -10.90
CA ASN A 384 -14.51 1.38 -10.23
C ASN A 384 -15.90 1.93 -10.55
N ALA A 385 -16.89 1.63 -9.71
CA ALA A 385 -18.19 2.28 -9.74
C ALA A 385 -18.48 2.91 -8.38
N ARG A 386 -18.77 4.21 -8.35
CA ARG A 386 -19.07 4.94 -7.11
C ARG A 386 -20.49 5.50 -7.16
N LYS A 387 -21.23 5.32 -6.06
CA LYS A 387 -22.50 5.99 -5.76
C LYS A 387 -22.22 7.18 -4.86
N PHE A 388 -22.36 8.41 -5.35
CA PHE A 388 -22.21 9.61 -4.50
C PHE A 388 -23.58 10.04 -3.96
N GLY A 389 -23.70 10.14 -2.62
CA GLY A 389 -24.78 10.85 -1.93
C GLY A 389 -26.18 10.27 -2.14
N THR A 390 -26.71 9.58 -1.12
CA THR A 390 -28.15 9.32 -0.91
C THR A 390 -29.00 9.11 -2.18
N GLY A 391 -28.99 7.90 -2.72
CA GLY A 391 -30.13 7.41 -3.50
C GLY A 391 -30.17 7.66 -5.01
N PHE A 392 -29.08 8.03 -5.68
CA PHE A 392 -29.02 8.04 -7.15
C PHE A 392 -27.79 7.30 -7.71
N SER A 393 -28.03 6.50 -8.75
CA SER A 393 -27.22 5.45 -9.39
C SER A 393 -26.44 5.96 -10.61
N THR A 394 -25.63 7.02 -10.50
CA THR A 394 -24.91 7.50 -11.68
C THR A 394 -23.60 6.73 -11.93
N ILE A 395 -23.68 5.64 -12.69
CA ILE A 395 -22.58 5.19 -13.55
C ILE A 395 -22.48 6.23 -14.68
N ARG A 396 -21.39 7.01 -14.72
CA ARG A 396 -21.26 8.12 -15.69
C ARG A 396 -21.01 7.59 -17.09
N TRP A 397 -21.97 7.84 -17.98
CA TRP A 397 -21.87 7.65 -19.42
C TRP A 397 -21.56 8.97 -20.14
N GLY A 398 -20.29 9.27 -20.37
CA GLY A 398 -19.92 10.53 -21.06
C GLY A 398 -20.51 11.80 -20.40
N SER A 399 -20.80 12.82 -21.21
CA SER A 399 -21.29 14.14 -20.76
C SER A 399 -22.77 14.18 -20.34
N ALA A 400 -23.44 13.03 -20.20
CA ALA A 400 -24.84 12.96 -19.80
C ALA A 400 -25.02 11.97 -18.63
N THR A 401 -25.61 12.45 -17.55
CA THR A 401 -26.19 11.60 -16.49
C THR A 401 -27.43 10.94 -17.07
N THR A 402 -27.36 9.66 -17.42
CA THR A 402 -28.57 8.84 -17.57
C THR A 402 -28.99 8.41 -16.17
N GLU A 403 -30.12 8.95 -15.70
CA GLU A 403 -30.91 8.33 -14.62
C GLU A 403 -31.40 6.95 -15.08
N ASP A 404 -31.88 6.15 -14.13
CA ASP A 404 -32.44 4.79 -14.27
C ASP A 404 -33.69 4.68 -15.19
N GLU A 405 -33.79 5.46 -16.26
CA GLU A 405 -34.85 5.31 -17.26
C GLU A 405 -34.35 4.44 -18.43
N TRP A 406 -34.35 3.13 -18.22
CA TRP A 406 -34.06 2.15 -19.26
C TRP A 406 -35.35 1.48 -19.75
N ASN A 407 -35.67 1.71 -21.03
CA ASN A 407 -36.90 1.24 -21.68
C ASN A 407 -36.80 -0.14 -22.36
N ASP A 408 -35.68 -0.87 -22.24
CA ASP A 408 -35.57 -2.23 -22.77
C ASP A 408 -34.70 -3.11 -21.86
N ALA A 409 -35.24 -4.29 -21.52
CA ALA A 409 -34.88 -5.15 -20.41
C ALA A 409 -33.40 -5.55 -20.30
N TYR A 410 -32.75 -5.10 -19.22
CA TYR A 410 -31.61 -5.78 -18.59
C TYR A 410 -31.95 -5.95 -17.10
N PRO A 411 -31.99 -7.19 -16.56
CA PRO A 411 -32.47 -7.45 -15.20
C PRO A 411 -31.38 -7.09 -14.19
N TRP A 412 -31.63 -6.06 -13.39
CA TRP A 412 -30.83 -5.70 -12.22
C TRP A 412 -31.31 -6.41 -10.95
N ASP A 413 -32.38 -7.21 -11.03
CA ASP A 413 -33.14 -7.68 -9.87
C ASP A 413 -33.47 -9.19 -9.85
N ASP A 414 -32.79 -10.04 -10.64
CA ASP A 414 -32.91 -11.49 -10.46
C ASP A 414 -31.67 -12.12 -9.79
N VAL A 415 -31.94 -12.89 -8.72
CA VAL A 415 -31.45 -12.62 -7.36
C VAL A 415 -30.23 -13.48 -6.97
N SER A 416 -29.15 -12.83 -6.48
CA SER A 416 -28.27 -13.47 -5.49
C SER A 416 -29.03 -13.52 -4.17
N GLY A 417 -29.49 -14.70 -3.77
CA GLY A 417 -30.04 -14.91 -2.44
C GLY A 417 -28.95 -14.77 -1.37
N GLN A 418 -28.54 -13.51 -1.10
CA GLN A 418 -27.54 -13.07 -0.12
C GLN A 418 -26.07 -13.33 -0.56
N PRO A 419 -25.03 -12.58 -0.08
CA PRO A 419 -24.95 -11.29 0.63
C PRO A 419 -25.13 -9.83 0.11
N ASN A 420 -26.30 -9.19 0.17
CA ASN A 420 -26.41 -7.71 0.31
C ASN A 420 -27.17 -7.42 1.61
N ASP A 421 -26.59 -6.63 2.55
CA ASP A 421 -27.24 -6.14 3.78
C ASP A 421 -26.54 -4.99 4.58
N CYS A 422 -25.64 -4.14 4.05
CA CYS A 422 -25.09 -3.03 4.87
C CYS A 422 -25.94 -1.75 4.75
N ASP A 423 -26.80 -1.51 5.74
CA ASP A 423 -27.63 -0.31 5.91
C ASP A 423 -26.84 1.02 5.81
N GLY A 424 -27.06 1.81 4.76
CA GLY A 424 -26.71 3.24 4.76
C GLY A 424 -26.32 3.85 3.40
N PRO A 425 -26.47 5.17 3.20
CA PRO A 425 -25.90 5.85 2.03
C PRO A 425 -24.36 5.75 2.04
N GLY A 426 -23.77 5.04 1.07
CA GLY A 426 -22.31 4.89 0.95
C GLY A 426 -21.76 3.48 1.23
N SER A 427 -22.62 2.49 1.51
CA SER A 427 -22.24 1.15 1.97
C SER A 427 -21.84 0.12 0.89
N GLU A 428 -21.95 0.46 -0.40
CA GLU A 428 -21.67 -0.45 -1.53
C GLU A 428 -20.63 0.16 -2.50
N PRO A 429 -19.34 0.31 -2.11
CA PRO A 429 -18.32 0.83 -3.02
C PRO A 429 -17.83 -0.20 -4.05
N CYS A 430 -18.20 -1.48 -3.90
CA CYS A 430 -17.64 -2.55 -4.70
C CYS A 430 -18.65 -3.18 -5.65
N VAL A 431 -18.37 -3.00 -6.93
CA VAL A 431 -19.25 -3.35 -8.04
C VAL A 431 -18.49 -4.19 -9.04
N PHE A 432 -19.14 -5.22 -9.57
CA PHE A 432 -18.51 -6.24 -10.41
C PHE A 432 -19.32 -6.48 -11.67
N ILE A 433 -18.64 -6.92 -12.72
CA ILE A 433 -19.25 -7.46 -13.93
C ILE A 433 -19.09 -8.97 -13.95
N GLY A 434 -20.16 -9.68 -14.32
CA GLY A 434 -20.21 -11.13 -14.39
C GLY A 434 -20.99 -11.61 -15.64
N PRO A 435 -21.60 -12.80 -15.60
CA PRO A 435 -22.11 -13.46 -16.79
C PRO A 435 -23.09 -12.59 -17.59
N LYS A 436 -22.94 -12.58 -18.91
CA LYS A 436 -23.69 -11.81 -19.91
C LYS A 436 -23.55 -10.29 -19.74
N GLY A 437 -22.49 -9.84 -19.09
CA GLY A 437 -22.25 -8.42 -18.78
C GLY A 437 -23.15 -7.89 -17.66
N ARG A 438 -23.68 -8.79 -16.82
CA ARG A 438 -24.51 -8.42 -15.67
C ARG A 438 -23.67 -7.82 -14.56
N TRP A 439 -24.27 -6.92 -13.80
CA TRP A 439 -23.61 -6.23 -12.71
C TRP A 439 -24.03 -6.81 -11.36
N PHE A 440 -23.10 -6.80 -10.41
CA PHE A 440 -23.31 -7.27 -9.05
C PHE A 440 -22.71 -6.26 -8.08
N ASP A 441 -23.37 -6.04 -6.95
CA ASP A 441 -22.91 -5.26 -5.81
C ASP A 441 -22.56 -6.22 -4.67
N PHE A 442 -21.33 -6.12 -4.14
CA PHE A 442 -20.94 -6.90 -2.97
C PHE A 442 -20.32 -5.98 -1.92
N ALA A 443 -20.37 -6.42 -0.66
CA ALA A 443 -19.55 -5.82 0.38
C ALA A 443 -18.08 -5.89 -0.05
N CYS A 444 -17.34 -4.78 0.02
CA CYS A 444 -15.93 -4.71 -0.36
C CYS A 444 -14.98 -5.63 0.42
N ASN A 445 -15.49 -6.40 1.38
CA ASN A 445 -14.75 -7.34 2.20
C ASN A 445 -15.58 -8.62 2.37
N PRO A 446 -14.91 -9.78 2.55
CA PRO A 446 -15.61 -11.03 2.81
C PRO A 446 -16.42 -10.93 4.09
N LYS A 447 -17.56 -11.63 4.12
CA LYS A 447 -18.38 -11.73 5.32
C LYS A 447 -17.69 -12.62 6.34
N ARG A 448 -17.39 -12.06 7.50
CA ARG A 448 -16.69 -12.73 8.61
C ARG A 448 -17.62 -13.35 9.65
N ALA A 449 -18.93 -13.40 9.39
CA ALA A 449 -19.90 -13.98 10.30
C ALA A 449 -19.81 -15.52 10.29
N VAL A 450 -20.01 -16.13 11.47
CA VAL A 450 -19.99 -17.59 11.61
C VAL A 450 -21.13 -18.19 10.78
N GLY A 451 -20.79 -19.06 9.82
CA GLY A 451 -21.76 -19.76 8.97
C GLY A 451 -22.08 -19.06 7.63
N THR A 452 -21.42 -17.95 7.30
CA THR A 452 -21.50 -17.33 5.96
C THR A 452 -20.37 -17.77 5.05
N THR A 453 -20.63 -17.93 3.76
CA THR A 453 -19.57 -18.06 2.75
C THR A 453 -18.89 -16.69 2.55
N PRO A 454 -17.53 -16.65 2.46
CA PRO A 454 -16.81 -15.37 2.40
C PRO A 454 -16.89 -14.68 1.03
N GLY A 455 -17.13 -15.42 -0.06
CA GLY A 455 -17.07 -14.93 -1.43
C GLY A 455 -18.43 -14.66 -2.09
N PRO A 456 -18.45 -14.03 -3.27
CA PRO A 456 -19.67 -13.94 -4.05
C PRO A 456 -20.00 -15.27 -4.72
N GLU A 457 -21.18 -15.81 -4.39
CA GLU A 457 -21.75 -16.90 -5.16
C GLU A 457 -22.51 -16.33 -6.35
N ILE A 458 -22.06 -16.65 -7.57
CA ILE A 458 -22.68 -16.17 -8.80
C ILE A 458 -23.23 -17.37 -9.56
N THR A 459 -24.41 -17.20 -10.16
CA THR A 459 -24.95 -18.20 -11.09
C THR A 459 -24.41 -17.93 -12.50
N TRP A 460 -23.59 -18.84 -13.01
CA TRP A 460 -23.05 -18.80 -14.37
C TRP A 460 -23.62 -19.95 -15.21
N GLY A 461 -24.65 -19.66 -16.01
CA GLY A 461 -25.39 -20.70 -16.74
C GLY A 461 -26.32 -21.46 -15.79
N GLU A 462 -26.13 -22.77 -15.64
CA GLU A 462 -26.94 -23.62 -14.76
C GLU A 462 -26.30 -23.88 -13.39
N VAL A 463 -25.06 -23.41 -13.17
CA VAL A 463 -24.29 -23.67 -11.96
C VAL A 463 -24.21 -22.40 -11.12
N ARG A 464 -24.45 -22.52 -9.81
CA ARG A 464 -24.14 -21.50 -8.81
C ARG A 464 -22.92 -21.98 -8.03
N GLU A 465 -21.87 -21.18 -8.06
CA GLU A 465 -20.61 -21.50 -7.37
C GLU A 465 -19.94 -20.21 -6.87
N MET A 466 -18.96 -20.38 -5.99
CA MET A 466 -18.14 -19.29 -5.48
C MET A 466 -17.09 -18.94 -6.53
N PHE A 467 -16.99 -17.65 -6.86
CA PHE A 467 -15.98 -17.15 -7.78
C PHE A 467 -14.97 -16.29 -7.07
N ASP A 468 -13.71 -16.46 -7.46
CA ASP A 468 -12.69 -15.46 -7.19
C ASP A 468 -12.95 -14.20 -8.00
N ILE A 469 -12.78 -13.05 -7.36
CA ILE A 469 -12.93 -11.75 -8.01
C ILE A 469 -11.55 -11.20 -8.37
N TYR A 470 -11.41 -10.75 -9.62
CA TYR A 470 -10.20 -10.10 -10.10
C TYR A 470 -10.46 -8.65 -10.49
N SER A 471 -9.46 -7.77 -10.33
CA SER A 471 -9.57 -6.40 -10.82
C SER A 471 -9.62 -6.38 -12.35
N LEU A 472 -10.60 -5.67 -12.93
CA LEU A 472 -10.54 -5.23 -14.32
C LEU A 472 -9.97 -3.82 -14.33
N CYS A 473 -8.86 -3.65 -15.02
CA CYS A 473 -8.15 -2.40 -15.11
C CYS A 473 -8.45 -1.70 -16.44
N GLN A 474 -8.31 -0.38 -16.45
CA GLN A 474 -8.28 0.44 -17.66
C GLN A 474 -6.95 1.17 -17.74
N VAL A 475 -6.44 1.33 -18.97
CA VAL A 475 -5.15 2.00 -19.25
C VAL A 475 -5.18 2.55 -20.69
N SER A 476 -4.54 3.70 -20.92
CA SER A 476 -4.51 4.33 -22.26
C SER A 476 -3.69 3.52 -23.26
N VAL A 477 -4.14 3.52 -24.52
CA VAL A 477 -3.49 2.80 -25.63
C VAL A 477 -2.12 3.38 -25.99
N ASP A 478 -1.91 4.67 -25.76
CA ASP A 478 -0.66 5.39 -26.11
C ASP A 478 0.59 4.78 -25.44
N PHE A 479 0.42 4.06 -24.32
CA PHE A 479 1.51 3.42 -23.61
C PHE A 479 1.95 2.08 -24.20
N PHE A 480 1.19 1.52 -25.16
CA PHE A 480 1.51 0.27 -25.84
C PHE A 480 2.18 0.49 -27.21
N GLY A 481 2.32 1.75 -27.63
CA GLY A 481 2.70 2.15 -28.99
C GLY A 481 4.13 2.69 -29.15
N THR A 482 5.18 2.01 -28.64
CA THR A 482 6.56 2.19 -29.13
C THR A 482 7.34 0.88 -29.28
N GLY A 483 6.64 -0.23 -29.55
CA GLY A 483 7.22 -1.43 -30.15
C GLY A 483 6.97 -1.39 -31.66
N GLY A 484 7.88 -0.78 -32.42
CA GLY A 484 7.71 -0.54 -33.86
C GLY A 484 7.56 -1.82 -34.68
N GLY A 485 6.32 -2.23 -34.93
CA GLY A 485 5.94 -2.98 -36.13
C GLY A 485 6.07 -2.05 -37.33
N GLY A 486 7.21 -2.09 -38.00
CA GLY A 486 7.38 -1.45 -39.30
C GLY A 486 6.38 -2.02 -40.29
N LYS A 487 5.50 -1.16 -40.81
CA LYS A 487 4.83 -1.38 -42.09
C LYS A 487 5.92 -1.40 -43.17
N GLU A 488 6.28 -2.58 -43.65
CA GLU A 488 6.86 -2.70 -44.99
C GLU A 488 5.72 -2.50 -45.99
N GLU A 489 5.64 -1.30 -46.56
CA GLU A 489 5.02 -1.10 -47.87
C GLU A 489 6.06 -1.45 -48.95
N LEU A 490 5.72 -2.49 -49.74
CA LEU A 490 6.19 -2.88 -51.08
C LEU A 490 7.68 -2.72 -51.47
#